data_AF-A0A6P1IJ57-F1
#
_entry.id   AF-A0A6P1IJ57-F1
#
_cell.length_a   1.000
_cell.length_b   1.000
_cell.length_c   1.000
_cell.angle_alpha   90.00
_cell.angle_beta   90.00
_cell.angle_gamma   90.00
#
_symmetry.space_group_name_H-M   'P 1'
#
loop_
_entity.id
_entity.type
_entity.pdbx_description
1 polymer ?
#
loop_
_entity_poly.entity_id
_entity_poly.type
_entity_poly.pdbx_seq_one_letter_code
_entity_poly.pdbx_strand_id
1 'polypeptide(L)'
;MPTTGSAFSSVKLPAGLVQQAREAAQPQRRSVAGQIEYWATLGRIAEETGLTVQEAREAIARYDAAARHAVAADPLDAIEARFLAAESSGRLAQAVRQTVQDNRSKAPTARRAA
;
A
#
# COMPACT_ATOMS: atom_id res chain seq x y z
N MET A 1 -15.15 -5.84 52.01
CA MET A 1 -13.84 -6.44 51.68
C MET A 1 -13.85 -6.79 50.21
N PRO A 2 -13.19 -6.03 49.31
CA PRO A 2 -13.09 -6.45 47.92
C PRO A 2 -12.09 -7.60 47.86
N THR A 3 -12.55 -8.76 47.40
CA THR A 3 -11.69 -9.91 47.13
C THR A 3 -10.86 -9.60 45.89
N THR A 4 -9.56 -9.41 46.04
CA THR A 4 -8.60 -9.40 44.94
C THR A 4 -8.51 -10.81 44.35
N GLY A 5 -9.42 -11.11 43.41
CA GLY A 5 -9.31 -12.30 42.57
C GLY A 5 -8.02 -12.24 41.74
N SER A 6 -7.35 -13.37 41.54
CA SER A 6 -6.15 -13.47 40.71
C SER A 6 -6.38 -12.83 39.33
N ALA A 7 -5.49 -11.92 38.93
CA ALA A 7 -5.52 -11.28 37.60
C ALA A 7 -5.20 -12.27 36.45
N PHE A 8 -4.79 -13.50 36.77
CA PHE A 8 -4.40 -14.52 35.81
C PHE A 8 -5.21 -15.80 36.00
N SER A 9 -5.64 -16.37 34.87
CA SER A 9 -6.29 -17.68 34.78
C SER A 9 -5.48 -18.60 33.88
N SER A 10 -5.34 -19.86 34.29
CA SER A 10 -4.68 -20.88 33.47
C SER A 10 -5.72 -21.56 32.58
N VAL A 11 -5.52 -21.50 31.27
CA VAL A 11 -6.41 -22.10 30.27
C VAL A 11 -5.68 -23.23 29.56
N LYS A 12 -6.33 -24.40 29.46
CA LYS A 12 -5.82 -25.52 28.66
C LYS A 12 -6.15 -25.28 27.20
N LEU A 13 -5.12 -25.17 26.36
CA LEU A 13 -5.26 -24.99 24.91
C LEU A 13 -4.62 -26.17 24.17
N PRO A 14 -5.16 -26.55 23.00
CA PRO A 14 -4.53 -27.57 22.15
C PRO A 14 -3.09 -27.17 21.77
N ALA A 15 -2.17 -28.13 21.82
CA ALA A 15 -0.75 -27.88 21.53
C ALA A 15 -0.52 -27.27 20.14
N GLY A 16 -1.28 -27.72 19.12
CA GLY A 16 -1.20 -27.16 17.77
C GLY A 16 -1.58 -25.69 17.70
N LEU A 17 -2.62 -25.26 18.44
CA LEU A 17 -3.03 -23.86 18.50
C LEU A 17 -1.97 -22.99 19.18
N VAL A 18 -1.37 -23.49 20.27
CA VAL A 18 -0.26 -22.81 20.97
C VAL A 18 0.94 -22.63 20.04
N GLN A 19 1.24 -23.64 19.22
CA GLN A 19 2.34 -23.58 18.25
C GLN A 19 2.06 -22.55 17.14
N GLN A 20 0.86 -22.55 16.56
CA GLN A 20 0.45 -21.55 15.57
C GLN A 20 0.53 -20.13 16.12
N ALA A 21 0.05 -19.92 17.36
CA ALA A 21 0.13 -18.63 18.02
C ALA A 21 1.59 -18.21 18.26
N ARG A 22 2.48 -19.15 18.62
CA ARG A 22 3.92 -18.88 18.78
C ARG A 22 4.56 -18.43 17.47
N GLU A 23 4.27 -19.11 16.37
CA GLU A 23 4.80 -18.79 15.04
C GLU A 23 4.32 -17.41 14.58
N ALA A 24 3.02 -17.14 14.68
CA ALA A 24 2.42 -15.85 14.34
C ALA A 24 2.95 -14.68 15.21
N ALA A 25 3.39 -14.97 16.44
CA ALA A 25 3.92 -13.98 17.36
C ALA A 25 5.38 -13.59 17.07
N GLN A 26 6.17 -14.48 16.43
CA GLN A 26 7.62 -14.27 16.20
C GLN A 26 7.94 -12.94 15.49
N PRO A 27 7.28 -12.58 14.37
CA PRO A 27 7.65 -11.37 13.61
C PRO A 27 7.51 -10.09 14.43
N GLN A 28 6.56 -10.07 15.36
CA GLN A 28 6.25 -8.91 16.21
C GLN A 28 6.85 -9.04 17.61
N ARG A 29 7.66 -10.07 17.86
CA ARG A 29 8.28 -10.39 19.17
C ARG A 29 7.27 -10.42 20.32
N ARG A 30 6.05 -10.88 20.05
CA ARG A 30 4.97 -10.99 21.04
C ARG A 30 5.08 -12.31 21.80
N SER A 31 4.55 -12.33 23.02
CA SER A 31 4.31 -13.59 23.73
C SER A 31 3.11 -14.32 23.11
N VAL A 32 2.99 -15.64 23.37
CA VAL A 32 1.80 -16.41 22.94
C VAL A 32 0.52 -15.82 23.53
N ALA A 33 0.55 -15.45 24.81
CA ALA A 33 -0.59 -14.80 25.47
C ALA A 33 -0.95 -13.47 24.79
N GLY A 34 0.04 -12.62 24.50
CA GLY A 34 -0.17 -11.36 23.80
C GLY A 34 -0.67 -11.54 22.36
N GLN A 35 -0.29 -12.63 21.69
CA GLN A 35 -0.83 -12.96 20.37
C GLN A 35 -2.30 -13.38 20.42
N ILE A 36 -2.69 -14.12 21.46
CA ILE A 36 -4.09 -14.50 21.69
C ILE A 36 -4.93 -13.26 22.03
N GLU A 37 -4.43 -12.39 22.91
CA GLU A 37 -5.08 -11.12 23.26
C GLU A 37 -5.28 -10.22 22.04
N TYR A 38 -4.26 -10.13 21.18
CA TYR A 38 -4.34 -9.38 19.92
C TYR A 38 -5.46 -9.91 19.02
N TRP A 39 -5.52 -11.23 18.79
CA TRP A 39 -6.60 -11.82 17.99
C TRP A 39 -7.98 -11.65 18.62
N ALA A 40 -8.10 -11.75 19.94
CA ALA A 40 -9.35 -11.48 20.64
C ALA A 40 -9.81 -10.03 20.48
N THR A 41 -8.87 -9.08 20.51
CA THR A 41 -9.14 -7.66 20.31
C THR A 41 -9.60 -7.38 18.88
N LEU A 42 -8.94 -7.96 17.88
CA LEU A 42 -9.36 -7.86 16.48
C LEU A 42 -10.76 -8.45 16.26
N GLY A 43 -11.06 -9.60 16.86
CA GLY A 43 -12.38 -10.22 16.79
C GLY A 43 -13.48 -9.32 17.35
N ARG A 44 -13.25 -8.70 18.52
CA ARG A 44 -14.20 -7.75 19.11
C ARG A 44 -14.46 -6.55 18.21
N ILE A 45 -13.40 -5.95 17.66
CA ILE A 45 -13.54 -4.82 16.73
C ILE A 45 -14.31 -5.24 15.48
N ALA A 46 -14.02 -6.42 14.93
CA ALA A 46 -14.76 -6.93 13.77
C ALA A 46 -16.25 -7.12 14.07
N GLU A 47 -16.60 -7.65 15.24
CA GLU A 47 -18.00 -7.80 15.68
C GLU A 47 -18.69 -6.44 15.90
N GLU A 48 -18.04 -5.50 16.58
CA GLU A 48 -18.58 -4.15 16.83
C GLU A 48 -18.79 -3.36 15.54
N THR A 49 -17.92 -3.56 14.55
CA THR A 49 -18.04 -2.92 13.23
C THR A 49 -18.94 -3.68 12.26
N GLY A 50 -19.42 -4.87 12.62
CA GLY A 50 -20.18 -5.74 11.74
C GLY A 50 -19.38 -6.32 10.57
N LEU A 51 -18.04 -6.27 10.63
CA LEU A 51 -17.16 -6.78 9.59
C LEU A 51 -17.15 -8.30 9.58
N THR A 52 -17.78 -8.89 8.56
CA THR A 52 -17.80 -10.33 8.37
C THR A 52 -16.49 -10.86 7.77
N VAL A 53 -16.22 -12.14 7.97
CA VAL A 53 -15.07 -12.83 7.37
C VAL A 53 -15.11 -12.75 5.84
N GLN A 54 -16.30 -12.79 5.23
CA GLN A 54 -16.45 -12.74 3.79
C GLN A 54 -16.11 -11.35 3.23
N GLU A 55 -16.58 -10.29 3.89
CA GLU A 55 -16.24 -8.91 3.52
C GLU A 55 -14.74 -8.64 3.68
N ALA A 56 -14.12 -9.15 4.75
CA ALA A 56 -12.67 -9.05 4.94
C ALA A 56 -11.91 -9.75 3.81
N ARG A 57 -12.33 -10.96 3.42
CA ARG A 57 -11.74 -11.70 2.29
C ARG A 57 -11.89 -10.97 0.97
N GLU A 58 -13.06 -10.40 0.71
CA GLU A 58 -13.32 -9.63 -0.51
C GLU A 58 -12.49 -8.34 -0.54
N ALA A 59 -12.34 -7.65 0.59
CA ALA A 59 -11.49 -6.47 0.69
C ALA A 59 -10.02 -6.80 0.38
N ILE A 60 -9.49 -7.90 0.93
CA ILE A 60 -8.13 -8.38 0.63
C ILE A 60 -8.00 -8.74 -0.86
N ALA A 61 -8.95 -9.51 -1.41
CA ALA A 61 -8.91 -9.90 -2.82
C ALA A 61 -8.94 -8.69 -3.77
N ARG A 62 -9.75 -7.67 -3.45
CA ARG A 62 -9.79 -6.41 -4.21
C ARG A 62 -8.48 -5.65 -4.13
N TYR A 63 -7.88 -5.56 -2.94
CA TYR A 63 -6.58 -4.93 -2.76
C TYR A 63 -5.49 -5.64 -3.59
N ASP A 64 -5.43 -6.97 -3.52
CA ASP A 64 -4.44 -7.77 -4.26
C ASP A 64 -4.62 -7.66 -5.78
N ALA A 65 -5.86 -7.57 -6.25
CA ALA A 65 -6.14 -7.32 -7.66
C ALA A 65 -5.64 -5.94 -8.09
N ALA A 66 -5.95 -4.90 -7.31
CA ALA A 66 -5.49 -3.55 -7.58
C ALA A 66 -3.95 -3.44 -7.55
N ALA A 67 -3.30 -4.07 -6.57
CA ALA A 67 -1.84 -4.10 -6.45
C ALA A 67 -1.19 -4.78 -7.66
N ARG A 68 -1.75 -5.90 -8.14
CA ARG A 68 -1.28 -6.57 -9.36
C ARG A 68 -1.41 -5.69 -10.60
N HIS A 69 -2.51 -4.96 -10.74
CA HIS A 69 -2.68 -4.01 -11.85
C HIS A 69 -1.71 -2.83 -11.77
N ALA A 70 -1.41 -2.32 -10.57
CA ALA A 70 -0.44 -1.25 -10.37
C ALA A 70 1.00 -1.69 -10.67
N VAL A 71 1.37 -2.94 -10.36
CA VAL A 71 2.68 -3.51 -10.72
C VAL A 71 2.76 -3.80 -12.22
N ALA A 72 1.66 -4.20 -12.85
CA ALA A 72 1.62 -4.47 -14.30
C ALA A 72 1.66 -3.20 -15.16
N ALA A 73 1.24 -2.06 -14.63
CA ALA A 73 1.49 -0.76 -15.24
C ALA A 73 2.87 -0.27 -14.78
N ASP A 74 3.95 -0.76 -15.42
CA ASP A 74 5.29 -0.23 -15.16
C ASP A 74 5.24 1.30 -15.38
N PRO A 75 5.69 2.13 -14.43
CA PRO A 75 5.82 3.56 -14.63
C PRO A 75 6.51 3.93 -15.95
N LEU A 76 7.43 3.08 -16.44
CA LEU A 76 8.07 3.22 -17.74
C LEU A 76 7.08 3.02 -18.91
N ASP A 77 6.26 1.97 -18.88
CA ASP A 77 5.24 1.70 -19.90
C ASP A 77 4.22 2.85 -19.98
N ALA A 78 3.86 3.43 -18.83
CA ALA A 78 2.98 4.59 -18.77
C ALA A 78 3.63 5.84 -19.39
N ILE A 79 4.93 6.04 -19.19
CA ILE A 79 5.69 7.14 -19.82
C ILE A 79 5.81 6.93 -21.33
N GLU A 80 6.12 5.72 -21.76
CA GLU A 80 6.22 5.34 -23.17
C GLU A 80 4.89 5.55 -23.90
N ALA A 81 3.79 5.03 -23.33
CA ALA A 81 2.46 5.23 -23.88
C ALA A 81 2.09 6.72 -23.98
N ARG A 82 2.43 7.51 -22.97
CA ARG A 82 2.19 8.97 -22.98
C ARG A 82 3.05 9.68 -24.03
N PHE A 83 4.29 9.24 -24.23
CA PHE A 83 5.20 9.76 -25.24
C PHE A 83 4.67 9.47 -26.66
N LEU A 84 4.34 8.21 -26.95
CA LEU A 84 3.78 7.78 -28.23
C LEU A 84 2.45 8.48 -28.54
N ALA A 85 1.60 8.67 -27.54
CA ALA A 85 0.36 9.43 -27.69
C ALA A 85 0.62 10.93 -27.98
N ALA A 86 1.65 11.52 -27.38
CA ALA A 86 2.04 12.91 -27.65
C ALA A 86 2.68 13.08 -29.04
N GLU A 87 3.44 12.09 -29.49
CA GLU A 87 4.03 12.04 -30.83
C GLU A 87 2.96 11.90 -31.92
N SER A 88 2.10 10.88 -31.82
CA SER A 88 1.02 10.62 -32.79
C SER A 88 0.00 11.75 -32.88
N SER A 89 -0.27 12.46 -31.78
CA SER A 89 -1.16 13.63 -31.78
C SER A 89 -0.47 14.94 -32.18
N GLY A 90 0.84 14.92 -32.49
CA GLY A 90 1.61 16.11 -32.87
C GLY A 90 1.89 17.10 -31.72
N ARG A 91 1.39 16.82 -30.50
CA ARG A 91 1.62 17.64 -29.31
C ARG A 91 3.10 17.72 -28.94
N LEU A 92 3.85 16.64 -29.14
CA LEU A 92 5.29 16.62 -28.91
C LEU A 92 6.01 17.64 -29.82
N ALA A 93 5.70 17.64 -31.12
CA ALA A 93 6.28 18.57 -32.08
C ALA A 93 5.90 20.03 -31.79
N GLN A 94 4.68 20.27 -31.28
CA GLN A 94 4.27 21.60 -30.85
C GLN A 94 5.03 22.08 -29.61
N ALA A 95 5.19 21.21 -28.60
CA ALA A 95 5.95 21.52 -27.40
C ALA A 95 7.42 21.84 -27.72
N VAL A 96 8.06 21.05 -28.58
CA VAL A 96 9.45 21.31 -29.02
C VAL A 96 9.57 22.67 -29.71
N ARG A 97 8.65 23.00 -30.64
CA ARG A 97 8.64 24.31 -31.31
C ARG A 97 8.49 25.46 -30.32
N GLN A 98 7.60 25.33 -29.35
CA GLN A 98 7.41 26.34 -28.31
C GLN A 98 8.69 26.54 -27.50
N THR A 99 9.31 25.45 -27.02
CA THR A 99 10.56 25.53 -26.25
C THR A 99 11.70 26.17 -27.05
N VAL A 100 11.82 25.85 -28.35
CA VAL A 100 12.83 26.47 -29.22
C VAL A 100 12.59 27.98 -29.38
N GLN A 101 11.33 28.40 -29.57
CA GLN A 101 10.98 29.81 -29.67
C GLN A 101 11.25 30.55 -28.35
N ASP A 102 10.89 29.96 -27.22
CA ASP A 102 11.13 30.52 -25.88
C ASP A 102 12.63 30.64 -25.57
N ASN A 103 13.45 29.67 -25.99
CA ASN A 103 14.90 29.75 -25.83
C ASN A 103 15.51 30.80 -26.76
N ARG A 104 14.98 30.95 -27.97
CA ARG A 104 15.45 31.95 -28.94
C ARG A 104 15.12 33.37 -28.49
N SER A 105 13.98 33.60 -27.84
CA SER A 105 13.61 34.90 -27.29
C SER A 105 14.42 35.27 -26.04
N LYS A 106 14.91 34.27 -25.30
CA LYS A 106 15.80 34.46 -24.14
C LYS A 106 17.29 34.57 -24.50
N ALA A 107 17.69 34.15 -25.70
CA ALA A 107 19.07 34.26 -26.15
C ALA A 107 19.43 35.75 -26.39
N PRO A 108 20.44 36.31 -25.72
CA PRO A 108 20.84 37.70 -25.94
C PRO A 108 21.39 37.87 -27.36
N THR A 109 21.04 38.99 -28.00
CA THR A 109 21.43 39.37 -29.37
C THR A 109 22.94 39.64 -29.48
N ALA A 110 23.78 38.61 -29.33
CA ALA A 110 25.22 38.71 -29.50
C ALA A 110 25.60 38.44 -30.95
N ARG A 111 25.48 39.47 -31.81
CA ARG A 111 26.34 39.81 -32.98
C ARG A 111 25.56 40.66 -33.98
N ARG A 112 25.61 41.98 -33.80
CA ARG A 112 25.73 42.94 -34.89
C ARG A 112 26.53 44.14 -34.38
N ALA A 113 27.84 43.97 -34.35
CA ALA A 113 28.80 45.07 -34.41
C ALA A 113 29.85 44.60 -35.43
N ALA A 114 29.70 45.12 -36.65
CA ALA A 114 30.67 45.09 -37.73
C ALA A 114 31.10 46.54 -37.94
#